data_AF-A0A2N2DGQ7-F1
#
_entry.id   AF-A0A2N2DGQ7-F1
#
_cell.length_a   1.000
_cell.length_b   1.000
_cell.length_c   1.000
_cell.angle_alpha   90.00
_cell.angle_beta   90.00
_cell.angle_gamma   90.00
#
_symmetry.space_group_name_H-M   'P 1'
#
loop_
_entity.id
_entity.type
_entity.pdbx_description
1 polymer ?
#
loop_
_entity_poly.entity_id
_entity_poly.type
_entity_poly.pdbx_seq_one_letter_code
_entity_poly.pdbx_strand_id
1 'polypeptide(L)'
;MPVKRGSPENSIIEQGDIMVKVIFFLILAFIWLLVIINYSLKKSIRRNSPKIQPLGSSGDWGTHTCSCGTSRERFKALAMNRPDNRVLLKCPCCSSLWEEQMNLYGNKWRHVDSEYAGDQYGFKESRDDTEDRRRLVETEKIDP
;
A
#
# COMPACT_ATOMS: atom_id res chain seq x y z
N MET A 1 11.04 36.33 -73.98
CA MET A 1 10.33 35.88 -72.76
C MET A 1 11.36 35.75 -71.65
N PRO A 2 11.28 36.50 -70.55
CA PRO A 2 12.29 36.44 -69.48
C PRO A 2 12.08 35.18 -68.63
N VAL A 3 13.15 34.39 -68.49
CA VAL A 3 13.21 33.20 -67.64
C VAL A 3 13.50 33.65 -66.20
N LYS A 4 12.51 33.54 -65.31
CA LYS A 4 12.70 33.73 -63.87
C LYS A 4 13.55 32.58 -63.33
N ARG A 5 14.81 32.85 -62.96
CA ARG A 5 15.62 31.91 -62.18
C ARG A 5 15.20 32.00 -60.72
N GLY A 6 14.69 30.90 -60.16
CA GLY A 6 14.34 30.80 -58.74
C GLY A 6 15.60 30.95 -57.89
N SER A 7 15.53 31.81 -56.87
CA SER A 7 16.63 32.07 -55.95
C SER A 7 16.90 30.83 -55.07
N PRO A 8 18.15 30.33 -54.97
CA PRO A 8 18.51 29.15 -54.19
C PRO A 8 18.39 29.33 -52.67
N GLU A 9 18.20 30.56 -52.17
CA GLU A 9 18.13 30.86 -50.74
C GLU A 9 16.93 30.25 -50.01
N ASN A 10 15.85 29.90 -50.72
CA ASN A 10 14.68 29.28 -50.10
C ASN A 10 14.91 27.82 -49.67
N SER A 11 15.90 27.13 -50.24
CA SER A 11 16.13 25.70 -49.99
C SER A 11 16.75 25.37 -48.63
N ILE A 12 17.52 26.31 -48.06
CA ILE A 12 18.24 26.12 -46.79
C ILE A 12 17.28 26.29 -45.60
N ILE A 13 16.32 27.20 -45.72
CA ILE A 13 15.32 27.48 -44.67
C ILE A 13 14.34 26.30 -44.54
N GLU A 14 13.96 25.65 -45.64
CA GLU A 14 13.08 24.48 -45.62
C GLU A 14 13.72 23.27 -44.92
N GLN A 15 15.03 23.07 -45.05
CA GLN A 15 15.73 21.96 -44.38
C GLN A 15 15.79 22.11 -42.85
N GLY A 16 15.93 23.36 -42.36
CA GLY A 16 15.94 23.64 -40.93
C GLY A 16 14.61 23.33 -40.25
N ASP A 17 13.49 23.69 -40.88
CA ASP A 17 12.15 23.44 -40.34
C ASP A 17 11.81 21.94 -40.31
N ILE A 18 12.28 21.17 -41.30
CA ILE A 18 12.10 19.70 -41.32
C ILE A 18 12.84 19.05 -40.14
N MET A 19 14.10 19.43 -39.87
CA MET A 19 14.85 18.86 -38.74
C MET A 19 14.19 19.16 -37.38
N VAL A 20 13.71 20.39 -37.18
CA VAL A 20 13.05 20.76 -35.92
C VAL A 20 11.79 19.93 -35.70
N LYS A 21 10.98 19.73 -36.75
CA LYS A 21 9.79 18.87 -36.68
C LYS A 21 10.16 17.42 -36.34
N VAL A 22 11.19 16.85 -36.98
CA VAL A 22 11.64 15.49 -36.68
C VAL A 22 12.08 15.35 -35.22
N ILE A 23 12.88 16.30 -34.70
CA ILE A 23 13.33 16.28 -33.30
C ILE A 23 12.14 16.35 -32.34
N PHE A 24 11.16 17.22 -32.62
CA PHE A 24 9.96 17.35 -31.81
C PHE A 24 9.16 16.03 -31.73
N PHE A 25 8.96 15.35 -32.87
CA PHE A 25 8.26 14.05 -32.88
C PHE A 25 9.04 12.96 -32.14
N LEU A 26 10.38 12.96 -32.21
CA LEU A 26 11.22 12.02 -31.47
C LEU A 26 11.09 12.22 -29.94
N ILE A 27 11.08 13.47 -29.48
CA ILE A 27 10.89 13.79 -28.06
C ILE A 27 9.50 13.33 -27.59
N LEU A 28 8.45 13.61 -28.36
CA LEU A 28 7.10 13.16 -28.03
C LEU A 28 7.02 11.62 -27.96
N ALA A 29 7.62 10.91 -28.90
CA ALA A 29 7.67 9.46 -28.89
C ALA A 29 8.40 8.92 -27.65
N PHE A 30 9.51 9.56 -27.25
CA PHE A 30 10.25 9.18 -26.05
C PHE A 30 9.44 9.40 -24.75
N ILE A 31 8.75 10.54 -24.64
CA ILE A 31 7.87 10.82 -23.49
C ILE A 31 6.74 9.77 -23.41
N TRP A 32 6.12 9.44 -24.55
CA TRP A 32 5.09 8.40 -24.60
C TRP A 32 5.63 7.02 -24.20
N LEU A 33 6.85 6.68 -24.63
CA LEU A 33 7.53 5.44 -24.23
C LEU A 33 7.69 5.38 -22.70
N LEU A 34 8.15 6.47 -22.07
CA LEU A 34 8.31 6.55 -20.62
C LEU A 34 6.97 6.38 -19.89
N VAL A 35 5.88 6.96 -20.40
CA VAL A 35 4.53 6.79 -19.84
C VAL A 35 4.07 5.33 -19.93
N ILE A 36 4.27 4.68 -21.08
CA ILE A 36 3.93 3.27 -21.28
C ILE A 36 4.73 2.37 -20.35
N ILE A 37 6.05 2.60 -20.21
CA ILE A 37 6.90 1.84 -19.29
C ILE A 37 6.44 2.03 -17.84
N ASN A 38 6.18 3.27 -17.39
CA ASN A 38 5.68 3.54 -16.04
C ASN A 38 4.30 2.88 -15.79
N TYR A 39 3.40 2.94 -16.77
CA TYR A 39 2.10 2.28 -16.68
C TYR A 39 2.24 0.75 -16.60
N SER A 40 3.15 0.19 -17.40
CA SER A 40 3.43 -1.24 -17.44
C SER A 40 4.10 -1.73 -16.16
N LEU A 41 5.04 -0.95 -15.60
CA LEU A 41 5.67 -1.22 -14.30
C LEU A 41 4.65 -1.15 -13.17
N LYS A 42 3.80 -0.11 -13.11
CA LYS A 42 2.71 -0.03 -12.12
C LYS A 42 1.71 -1.19 -12.26
N LYS A 43 1.39 -1.60 -13.48
CA LYS A 43 0.50 -2.74 -13.76
C LYS A 43 1.17 -4.08 -13.40
N SER A 44 2.47 -4.22 -13.64
CA SER A 44 3.27 -5.38 -13.26
C SER A 44 3.40 -5.49 -11.75
N ILE A 45 3.68 -4.38 -11.05
CA ILE A 45 3.66 -4.34 -9.58
C ILE A 45 2.28 -4.68 -9.05
N ARG A 46 1.17 -4.21 -9.65
CA ARG A 46 -0.17 -4.66 -9.25
C ARG A 46 -0.46 -6.14 -9.52
N ARG A 47 0.24 -6.78 -10.46
CA ARG A 47 0.10 -8.22 -10.78
C ARG A 47 1.07 -9.13 -10.02
N ASN A 48 2.23 -8.60 -9.64
CA ASN A 48 3.32 -9.28 -8.95
C ASN A 48 3.46 -8.87 -7.48
N SER A 49 2.73 -7.85 -7.02
CA SER A 49 2.32 -7.78 -5.62
C SER A 49 1.71 -9.13 -5.32
N PRO A 50 2.17 -9.83 -4.27
CA PRO A 50 1.57 -11.10 -3.90
C PRO A 50 0.07 -10.86 -3.88
N LYS A 51 -0.67 -11.66 -4.66
CA LYS A 51 -2.12 -11.76 -4.51
C LYS A 51 -2.33 -11.92 -3.02
N ILE A 52 -2.82 -10.86 -2.37
CA ILE A 52 -3.33 -10.96 -1.01
C ILE A 52 -4.39 -12.04 -1.15
N GLN A 53 -4.08 -13.21 -0.62
CA GLN A 53 -4.96 -14.36 -0.71
C GLN A 53 -6.30 -13.95 -0.13
N PRO A 54 -7.42 -14.37 -0.74
CA PRO A 54 -8.74 -14.03 -0.23
C PRO A 54 -8.89 -14.61 1.17
N LEU A 55 -9.03 -13.70 2.14
CA LEU A 55 -9.66 -13.83 3.46
C LEU A 55 -9.88 -15.28 3.96
N GLY A 56 -8.92 -15.80 4.71
CA GLY A 56 -9.21 -16.70 5.82
C GLY A 56 -9.47 -15.84 7.06
N SER A 57 -10.70 -15.83 7.58
CA SER A 57 -11.08 -15.34 8.91
C SER A 57 -10.73 -13.88 9.34
N SER A 58 -10.30 -12.98 8.45
CA SER A 58 -10.20 -11.55 8.80
C SER A 58 -11.59 -10.89 8.73
N GLY A 59 -12.08 -10.34 9.85
CA GLY A 59 -13.41 -9.72 9.93
C GLY A 59 -13.57 -8.45 9.08
N ASP A 60 -14.79 -7.92 9.03
CA ASP A 60 -15.11 -6.68 8.31
C ASP A 60 -14.33 -5.48 8.86
N TRP A 61 -13.93 -4.59 7.96
CA TRP A 61 -13.31 -3.31 8.32
C TRP A 61 -14.35 -2.37 8.93
N GLY A 62 -14.17 -2.00 10.18
CA GLY A 62 -15.08 -1.11 10.88
C GLY A 62 -14.38 -0.25 11.93
N THR A 63 -15.18 0.26 12.87
CA THR A 63 -14.72 1.01 14.04
C THR A 63 -15.18 0.33 15.33
N HIS A 64 -15.52 -0.96 15.24
CA HIS A 64 -16.10 -1.72 16.34
C HIS A 64 -15.12 -1.85 17.51
N THR A 65 -15.61 -1.67 18.73
CA THR A 65 -14.83 -1.98 19.92
C THR A 65 -14.48 -3.46 19.98
N CYS A 66 -13.41 -3.79 20.72
CA CYS A 66 -13.09 -5.20 20.97
C CYS A 66 -14.30 -5.91 21.61
N SER A 67 -14.50 -7.19 21.33
CA SER A 67 -15.62 -7.95 21.93
C SER A 67 -15.60 -7.96 23.46
N CYS A 68 -14.43 -7.78 24.08
CA CYS A 68 -14.26 -7.62 25.53
C CYS A 68 -14.49 -6.17 26.03
N GLY A 69 -15.02 -5.28 25.20
CA GLY A 69 -15.30 -3.88 25.54
C GLY A 69 -14.08 -2.96 25.64
N THR A 70 -12.87 -3.47 25.40
CA THR A 70 -11.65 -2.64 25.46
C THR A 70 -11.64 -1.59 24.34
N SER A 71 -11.37 -0.33 24.71
CA SER A 71 -11.25 0.77 23.76
C SER A 71 -9.96 0.69 22.96
N ARG A 72 -9.99 1.19 21.72
CA ARG A 72 -8.84 1.20 20.79
C ARG A 72 -7.59 1.83 21.42
N GLU A 73 -7.72 2.89 22.20
CA GLU A 73 -6.60 3.61 22.82
C GLU A 73 -5.74 2.73 23.73
N ARG A 74 -6.31 1.65 24.27
CA ARG A 74 -5.60 0.71 25.14
C ARG A 74 -4.89 -0.42 24.38
N PHE A 75 -5.06 -0.50 23.06
CA PHE A 75 -4.46 -1.59 22.29
C PHE A 75 -2.96 -1.36 22.16
N LYS A 76 -2.17 -2.42 22.36
CA LYS A 76 -0.73 -2.38 22.20
C LYS A 76 -0.37 -2.56 20.73
N ALA A 77 0.40 -1.65 20.17
CA ALA A 77 0.94 -1.80 18.83
C ALA A 77 2.08 -2.82 18.83
N LEU A 78 1.95 -3.86 18.00
CA LEU A 78 2.95 -4.92 17.87
C LEU A 78 3.89 -4.67 16.69
N ALA A 79 3.35 -4.13 15.59
CA ALA A 79 4.13 -3.79 14.41
C ALA A 79 3.55 -2.51 13.78
N MET A 80 4.41 -1.50 13.60
CA MET A 80 4.08 -0.21 12.99
C MET A 80 4.93 0.01 11.73
N ASN A 81 4.58 1.03 10.94
CA ASN A 81 5.40 1.52 9.82
C ASN A 81 5.46 0.62 8.57
N ARG A 82 4.32 0.04 8.16
CA ARG A 82 4.21 -0.54 6.82
C ARG A 82 3.94 0.50 5.74
N PRO A 83 4.40 0.27 4.50
CA PRO A 83 4.17 1.19 3.38
C PRO A 83 2.68 1.37 3.02
N ASP A 84 1.80 0.51 3.52
CA ASP A 84 0.35 0.55 3.31
C ASP A 84 -0.42 1.21 4.47
N ASN A 85 0.28 1.88 5.39
CA ASN A 85 -0.29 2.55 6.56
C ASN A 85 -1.12 1.61 7.45
N ARG A 86 -0.73 0.34 7.52
CA ARG A 86 -1.36 -0.64 8.42
C ARG A 86 -0.52 -0.93 9.64
N VAL A 87 -1.20 -1.17 10.75
CA VAL A 87 -0.61 -1.45 12.06
C VAL A 87 -1.25 -2.69 12.65
N LEU A 88 -0.43 -3.61 13.15
CA LEU A 88 -0.90 -4.74 13.93
C LEU A 88 -0.99 -4.35 15.40
N LEU A 89 -2.13 -4.65 15.99
CA LEU A 89 -2.52 -4.29 17.34
C LEU A 89 -2.91 -5.54 18.13
N LYS A 90 -2.73 -5.50 19.44
CA LYS A 90 -3.17 -6.54 20.36
C LYS A 90 -4.01 -5.93 21.48
N CYS A 91 -5.15 -6.55 21.75
CA CYS A 91 -5.98 -6.19 22.90
C CYS A 91 -5.29 -6.67 24.20
N PRO A 92 -5.06 -5.80 25.20
CA PRO A 92 -4.46 -6.22 26.47
C PRO A 92 -5.36 -7.12 27.32
N CYS A 93 -6.69 -7.05 27.13
CA CYS A 93 -7.65 -7.78 27.94
C CYS A 93 -7.88 -9.20 27.43
N CYS A 94 -8.28 -9.37 26.17
CA CYS A 94 -8.58 -10.68 25.60
C CYS A 94 -7.47 -11.25 24.70
N SER A 95 -6.36 -10.52 24.53
CA SER A 95 -5.24 -10.91 23.65
C SER A 95 -5.59 -11.08 22.17
N SER A 96 -6.81 -10.71 21.73
CA SER A 96 -7.20 -10.73 20.32
C SER A 96 -6.32 -9.81 19.48
N LEU A 97 -6.03 -10.21 18.25
CA LEU A 97 -5.25 -9.43 17.30
C LEU A 97 -6.16 -8.61 16.39
N TRP A 98 -5.71 -7.39 16.09
CA TRP A 98 -6.44 -6.44 15.27
C TRP A 98 -5.50 -5.77 14.28
N GLU A 99 -5.97 -5.53 13.07
CA GLU A 99 -5.27 -4.75 12.06
C GLU A 99 -5.96 -3.39 11.94
N GLU A 100 -5.22 -2.31 12.09
CA GLU A 100 -5.71 -0.95 11.85
C GLU A 100 -5.13 -0.39 10.56
N GLN A 101 -5.99 0.21 9.75
CA GLN A 101 -5.62 0.99 8.57
C GLN A 101 -5.78 2.47 8.89
N MET A 102 -4.67 3.19 8.84
CA MET A 102 -4.62 4.64 9.03
C MET A 102 -4.91 5.33 7.69
N ASN A 103 -6.05 6.02 7.61
CA ASN A 103 -6.43 6.81 6.43
C ASN A 103 -6.65 8.28 6.82
N LEU A 104 -6.55 9.18 5.84
CA LEU A 104 -6.79 10.62 6.03
C LEU A 104 -8.21 10.94 6.55
N TYR A 105 -9.18 10.06 6.28
CA TYR A 105 -10.60 10.22 6.65
C TYR A 105 -10.97 9.46 7.93
N GLY A 106 -9.98 8.99 8.69
CA GLY A 106 -10.18 8.25 9.93
C GLY A 106 -9.64 6.82 9.85
N ASN A 107 -9.45 6.24 11.03
CA ASN A 107 -8.91 4.90 11.17
C ASN A 107 -10.03 3.86 11.08
N LYS A 108 -9.76 2.77 10.37
CA LYS A 108 -10.59 1.56 10.41
C LYS A 108 -9.76 0.43 10.96
N TRP A 109 -10.39 -0.48 11.68
CA TRP A 109 -9.72 -1.68 12.16
C TRP A 109 -10.61 -2.91 12.02
N ARG A 110 -9.97 -4.07 11.96
CA ARG A 110 -10.62 -5.38 11.86
C ARG A 110 -9.92 -6.41 12.73
N HIS A 111 -10.66 -7.42 13.14
CA HIS A 111 -10.10 -8.58 13.81
C HIS A 111 -9.27 -9.41 12.82
N VAL A 112 -8.12 -9.91 13.26
CA VAL A 112 -7.26 -10.81 12.48
C VAL A 112 -6.84 -11.99 13.35
N ASP A 113 -6.55 -13.12 12.72
CA ASP A 113 -6.01 -14.30 13.40
C ASP A 113 -4.47 -14.27 13.46
N SER A 114 -3.90 -15.21 14.21
CA SER A 114 -2.45 -15.34 14.38
C SER A 114 -1.75 -15.84 13.11
N GLU A 115 -2.43 -16.60 12.25
CA GLU A 115 -1.89 -17.08 10.98
C GLU A 115 -1.69 -15.90 10.02
N TYR A 116 -2.72 -15.07 9.80
CA TYR A 116 -2.62 -13.83 9.04
C TYR A 116 -1.57 -12.89 9.63
N ALA A 117 -1.55 -12.74 10.96
CA ALA A 117 -0.55 -11.90 11.61
C ALA A 117 0.88 -12.45 11.40
N GLY A 118 1.06 -13.77 11.42
CA GLY A 118 2.33 -14.42 11.15
C GLY A 118 2.80 -14.19 9.71
N ASP A 119 1.92 -14.46 8.75
CA ASP A 119 2.20 -14.32 7.32
C ASP A 119 2.42 -12.88 6.89
N GLN A 120 1.53 -11.99 7.35
CA GLN A 120 1.63 -10.59 6.99
C GLN A 120 2.72 -9.93 7.79
N TYR A 121 2.70 -9.96 9.12
CA TYR A 121 3.56 -9.13 9.98
C TYR A 121 4.81 -9.83 10.51
N GLY A 122 5.02 -11.11 10.21
CA GLY A 122 6.06 -11.90 10.87
C GLY A 122 5.80 -12.06 12.37
N PHE A 123 4.53 -11.92 12.79
CA PHE A 123 4.15 -12.08 14.19
C PHE A 123 4.47 -13.51 14.64
N LYS A 124 5.23 -13.63 15.72
CA LYS A 124 5.46 -14.89 16.41
C LYS A 124 4.88 -14.73 17.80
N GLU A 125 3.96 -15.61 18.16
CA GLU A 125 3.41 -15.64 19.51
C GLU A 125 4.56 -15.85 20.50
N SER A 126 4.79 -14.87 21.37
CA SER A 126 5.87 -14.94 22.32
C SER A 126 5.46 -15.81 23.50
N ARG A 127 6.43 -16.50 24.13
CA ARG A 127 6.16 -17.30 25.34
C ARG A 127 5.62 -16.45 26.49
N ASP A 128 6.04 -15.19 26.59
CA ASP A 128 5.59 -14.25 27.64
C ASP A 128 4.10 -13.92 27.52
N ASP A 129 3.56 -13.83 26.30
CA ASP A 129 2.13 -13.60 26.07
C ASP A 129 1.26 -14.73 26.66
N THR A 130 1.82 -15.93 26.77
CA THR A 130 1.15 -17.09 27.34
C THR A 130 1.08 -17.01 28.86
N GLU A 131 2.09 -16.42 29.49
CA GLU A 131 2.18 -16.28 30.94
C GLU A 131 1.31 -15.12 31.45
N ASP A 132 1.27 -13.99 30.74
CA ASP A 132 0.34 -12.88 31.02
C ASP A 132 -1.12 -13.33 30.93
N ARG A 133 -1.45 -14.20 29.97
CA ARG A 133 -2.79 -14.80 29.86
C ARG A 133 -3.14 -15.66 31.07
N ARG A 134 -2.17 -16.41 31.62
CA ARG A 134 -2.40 -17.21 32.85
C ARG A 134 -2.67 -16.32 34.06
N ARG A 135 -1.92 -15.22 34.21
CA ARG A 135 -2.09 -14.28 35.33
C ARG A 135 -3.45 -13.61 35.33
N LEU A 136 -3.95 -13.18 34.17
CA LEU A 136 -5.28 -12.57 34.05
C LEU A 136 -6.40 -13.52 34.47
N VAL A 137 -6.33 -14.79 34.07
CA VAL A 137 -7.31 -15.82 34.46
C VAL A 137 -7.25 -16.14 35.96
N GLU A 138 -6.08 -15.99 36.59
CA GLU A 138 -5.90 -16.24 38.01
C GLU A 138 -6.48 -15.11 38.88
N THR A 139 -6.34 -13.85 38.44
CA THR A 139 -6.97 -12.70 39.10
C THR A 139 -8.50 -12.71 39.06
N GLU A 140 -9.11 -13.31 38.02
CA GLU A 140 -10.57 -13.35 37.88
C GLU A 140 -11.23 -14.38 38.82
N LYS A 141 -10.45 -15.26 39.46
CA LYS A 141 -10.94 -16.27 40.41
C LYS A 141 -11.01 -15.80 41.87
N ILE A 142 -10.59 -14.57 42.17
CA ILE A 142 -10.36 -14.12 43.56
C ILE A 142 -11.52 -13.28 44.13
N ASP A 143 -12.46 -12.80 43.32
CA ASP A 143 -13.65 -12.10 43.81
C ASP A 143 -14.93 -12.94 43.62
N PRO A 144 -15.51 -13.52 44.71
CA PRO A 144 -16.85 -14.10 44.71
C PRO A 144 -17.97 -13.05 44.75
#